data_AF-A0A645DAI7-F1
#
_entry.id   AF-A0A645DAI7-F1
#
_cell.length_a   1.000
_cell.length_b   1.000
_cell.length_c   1.000
_cell.angle_alpha   90.00
_cell.angle_beta   90.00
_cell.angle_gamma   90.00
#
_symmetry.space_group_name_H-M   'P 1'
#
loop_
_entity.id
_entity.type
_entity.pdbx_description
1 polymer ?
#
loop_
_entity_poly.entity_id
_entity_poly.type
_entity_poly.pdbx_seq_one_letter_code
_entity_poly.pdbx_strand_id
1 'polypeptide(L)' 'MVKAGLIQSTPGLNGGYILRKNKEEISLLDVIKATEGSSPMFTCEMDENSECKIQKAMWEAEGVMETYLKNKKIIEII' A
#
# COMPACT_ATOMS: atom_id res chain seq x y z
N MET A 1 8.09 3.02 4.97
CA MET A 1 8.89 1.77 4.98
C MET A 1 9.33 1.32 6.39
N VAL A 2 10.24 2.02 7.11
CA VAL A 2 10.64 1.63 8.49
C VAL A 2 9.47 1.73 9.48
N LYS A 3 8.75 2.87 9.47
CA LYS A 3 7.55 3.08 10.31
C LYS A 3 6.44 2.08 9.99
N ALA A 4 6.34 1.66 8.74
CA ALA A 4 5.38 0.66 8.27
C ALA A 4 5.83 -0.78 8.56
N GLY A 5 7.01 -0.98 9.17
CA GLY A 5 7.50 -2.30 9.57
C GLY A 5 7.94 -3.21 8.42
N LEU A 6 8.13 -2.68 7.20
CA LEU A 6 8.62 -3.48 6.07
C LEU A 6 10.14 -3.66 6.08
N ILE A 7 10.86 -2.65 6.56
CA ILE A 7 12.33 -2.68 6.64
C ILE A 7 12.79 -2.30 8.05
N GLN A 8 13.99 -2.76 8.40
CA GLN A 8 14.69 -2.38 9.62
C GLN A 8 15.98 -1.66 9.23
N SER A 9 16.30 -0.59 9.97
CA SER A 9 17.61 0.06 9.91
C SER A 9 18.56 -0.62 10.90
N THR A 10 19.78 -0.88 10.45
CA THR A 10 20.89 -1.35 11.27
C THR A 10 21.93 -0.23 11.36
N PRO A 11 22.28 0.27 12.56
CA PRO A 11 23.27 1.35 12.71
C PRO A 11 24.71 0.84 12.60
N GLY A 12 25.66 1.77 12.38
CA GLY A 12 27.11 1.50 12.36
C GLY A 12 27.76 1.69 10.99
N LEU A 13 29.08 1.51 10.92
CA LEU A 13 29.88 1.70 9.69
C LEU A 13 29.46 0.77 8.54
N ASN A 14 28.98 -0.44 8.88
CA ASN A 14 28.38 -1.41 7.95
C ASN A 14 26.85 -1.46 8.11
N GLY A 15 26.25 -0.35 8.52
CA GLY A 15 24.81 -0.21 8.65
C GLY A 15 24.09 -0.28 7.30
N GLY A 16 22.77 -0.29 7.34
CA GLY A 16 21.97 -0.39 6.14
C GLY A 16 20.52 -0.75 6.45
N TYR A 17 19.83 -1.27 5.43
CA TYR A 17 18.45 -1.70 5.55
C TYR A 17 18.30 -3.17 5.20
N ILE A 18 17.49 -3.86 6.00
CA ILE A 18 17.10 -5.25 5.74
C ILE A 18 15.57 -5.34 5.68
N LEU A 19 15.05 -6.27 4.89
CA LEU A 19 13.63 -6.61 4.93
C LEU A 19 13.29 -7.26 6.27
N ARG A 20 12.14 -6.90 6.85
CA ARG A 20 11.63 -7.51 8.09
C ARG A 20 10.85 -8.80 7.86
N LYS A 21 10.46 -9.07 6.62
CA LYS A 21 9.71 -10.27 6.18
C LYS A 21 10.34 -10.82 4.91
N ASN A 22 10.04 -12.07 4.57
CA ASN A 22 10.55 -12.63 3.34
C ASN A 22 9.88 -12.00 2.11
N LYS A 23 10.60 -11.94 0.99
CA LYS A 23 10.12 -11.28 -0.24
C LYS A 23 8.91 -11.98 -0.87
N GLU A 24 8.70 -13.25 -0.54
CA GLU A 24 7.53 -14.05 -0.91
C GLU A 24 6.27 -13.66 -0.11
N GLU A 25 6.44 -13.04 1.05
CA GLU A 25 5.32 -12.61 1.90
C GLU A 25 4.87 -11.17 1.59
N ILE A 26 5.81 -10.33 1.15
CA ILE A 26 5.56 -8.90 0.89
C ILE A 26 4.81 -8.73 -0.44
N SER A 27 3.62 -8.13 -0.37
CA SER A 27 2.86 -7.74 -1.54
C SER A 27 3.27 -6.36 -2.05
N LEU A 28 2.98 -6.07 -3.32
CA LEU A 28 3.15 -4.75 -3.89
C LEU A 28 2.28 -3.71 -3.16
N LEU A 29 1.07 -4.08 -2.72
CA LEU A 29 0.21 -3.21 -1.92
C LEU A 29 0.86 -2.81 -0.59
N ASP A 30 1.59 -3.72 0.07
CA ASP A 30 2.29 -3.39 1.33
C ASP A 30 3.31 -2.27 1.10
N VAL A 31 4.07 -2.35 -0.01
CA VAL A 31 5.07 -1.34 -0.37
C VAL A 31 4.39 0.00 -0.64
N ILE A 32 3.34 0.03 -1.46
CA ILE A 32 2.57 1.24 -1.77
C ILE A 32 2.03 1.87 -0.49
N LYS A 33 1.37 1.08 0.38
CA LYS A 33 0.85 1.61 1.65
C LYS A 33 1.94 2.14 2.57
N ALA A 34 3.13 1.55 2.53
CA ALA A 34 4.28 1.98 3.31
C ALA A 34 4.97 3.25 2.78
N THR A 35 4.72 3.66 1.53
CA THR A 35 5.30 4.86 0.89
C THR A 35 4.28 5.99 0.74
N GLU A 36 3.06 5.67 0.32
CA GLU A 36 2.01 6.63 -0.02
C GLU A 36 0.94 6.78 1.08
N GLY A 37 0.88 5.82 2.00
CA GLY A 37 -0.13 5.79 3.07
C GLY A 37 -1.33 4.92 2.73
N SER A 38 -2.39 5.01 3.54
CA SER A 38 -3.59 4.17 3.41
C SER A 38 -4.87 4.98 3.23
N SER A 39 -4.73 6.24 2.84
CA SER A 39 -5.87 7.07 2.46
C SER A 39 -6.48 6.53 1.17
N PRO A 40 -7.82 6.60 1.02
CA PRO A 40 -8.47 6.26 -0.24
C PRO A 40 -7.91 7.10 -1.38
N MET A 41 -7.79 6.50 -2.57
CA MET A 41 -7.37 7.20 -3.78
C MET A 41 -8.34 8.32 -4.17
N PHE A 42 -9.60 8.20 -3.78
CA PHE A 42 -10.63 9.19 -4.06
C PHE A 42 -11.48 9.47 -2.82
N THR A 43 -11.67 10.75 -2.52
CA THR A 43 -12.61 11.23 -1.50
C THR A 43 -13.53 12.24 -2.18
N CYS A 44 -14.85 12.08 -2.00
CA CYS A 44 -15.83 13.04 -2.51
C CYS A 44 -15.93 14.21 -1.52
N GLU A 45 -15.60 15.42 -1.97
CA GLU A 45 -15.67 16.64 -1.14
C GLU A 45 -17.04 17.34 -1.23
N MET A 46 -18.01 16.73 -1.92
CA MET A 46 -19.34 17.30 -2.08
C MET A 46 -20.18 17.03 -0.83
N ASP A 47 -20.69 18.11 -0.23
CA ASP A 47 -21.45 18.14 1.03
C ASP A 47 -22.91 17.62 0.88
N GLU A 48 -23.16 16.79 -0.13
CA GLU A 48 -24.48 16.24 -0.42
C GLU A 48 -24.65 14.92 0.32
N ASN A 49 -25.42 14.98 1.40
CA ASN A 49 -25.89 13.85 2.19
C ASN A 49 -26.29 12.66 1.29
N SER A 50 -25.41 11.65 1.27
CA SER A 50 -25.66 10.21 1.19
C SER A 50 -25.51 9.43 -0.13
N GLU A 51 -25.29 9.99 -1.33
CA GLU A 51 -25.10 9.13 -2.54
C GLU A 51 -24.19 9.72 -3.65
N CYS A 52 -22.91 9.99 -3.33
CA CYS A 52 -21.92 10.34 -4.37
C CYS A 52 -21.63 9.11 -5.27
N LYS A 53 -22.31 9.01 -6.43
CA LYS A 53 -22.15 7.90 -7.39
C LYS A 53 -20.72 7.78 -7.92
N ILE A 54 -20.02 8.91 -8.06
CA ILE A 54 -18.60 8.93 -8.44
C ILE A 54 -17.77 8.23 -7.38
N GLN A 55 -17.98 8.56 -6.10
CA GLN A 55 -17.28 7.90 -4.99
C GLN A 55 -17.50 6.40 -4.99
N LYS A 56 -18.75 5.95 -5.22
CA LYS A 56 -19.05 4.53 -5.32
C LYS A 56 -18.27 3.85 -6.44
N ALA A 57 -18.29 4.42 -7.65
CA ALA A 57 -17.55 3.87 -8.78
C ALA A 57 -16.03 3.85 -8.53
N MET A 58 -15.50 4.90 -7.89
CA MET A 58 -14.08 4.99 -7.54
C MET A 58 -13.68 3.96 -6.48
N TRP A 59 -14.50 3.74 -5.45
CA TRP A 59 -14.25 2.71 -4.43
C TRP A 59 -14.34 1.29 -4.99
N GLU A 60 -15.27 1.02 -5.92
CA GLU A 60 -15.33 -0.27 -6.60
C GLU A 60 -14.05 -0.54 -7.41
N ALA A 61 -13.58 0.47 -8.17
CA ALA A 61 -12.32 0.37 -8.91
C ALA A 61 -11.11 0.22 -7.99
N GLU A 62 -11.05 0.99 -6.91
CA GLU A 62 -9.98 0.93 -5.91
C GLU A 62 -9.94 -0.46 -5.25
N GLY A 63 -11.09 -1.06 -4.90
CA GLY A 63 -11.14 -2.39 -4.31
C GLY A 63 -10.62 -3.50 -5.24
N VAL A 64 -10.92 -3.40 -6.54
CA VAL A 64 -10.36 -4.33 -7.55
C VAL A 64 -8.84 -4.18 -7.63
N MET A 65 -8.35 -2.94 -7.69
CA MET A 65 -6.93 -2.64 -7.75
C MET A 65 -6.19 -3.12 -6.49
N GLU A 66 -6.70 -2.82 -5.29
CA GLU A 66 -6.12 -3.28 -4.03
C GLU A 66 -6.06 -4.80 -3.96
N THR A 67 -7.10 -5.50 -4.42
CA THR A 67 -7.12 -6.96 -4.46
C THR A 67 -6.02 -7.51 -5.35
N TYR A 68 -5.83 -6.93 -6.54
CA TYR A 68 -4.75 -7.32 -7.44
C TYR A 68 -3.37 -7.07 -6.81
N LEU A 69 -3.14 -5.88 -6.27
CA LEU A 69 -1.85 -5.47 -5.69
C LEU A 69 -1.51 -6.24 -4.41
N LYS A 70 -2.51 -6.66 -3.63
CA LYS A 70 -2.34 -7.49 -2.44
C LYS A 70 -1.86 -8.89 -2.77
N ASN A 71 -2.30 -9.42 -3.91
CA ASN A 71 -1.94 -10.76 -4.37
C ASN A 71 -0.63 -10.78 -5.18
N LYS A 72 -0.21 -9.65 -5.74
CA LYS A 72 1.08 -9.55 -6.45
C LYS A 72 2.25 -9.45 -5.46
N LYS A 73 3.05 -10.50 -5.34
CA LYS A 73 4.23 -10.54 -4.47
C LYS A 73 5.42 -9.87 -5.12
N ILE A 74 6.27 -9.23 -4.32
CA ILE A 74 7.47 -8.54 -4.82
C ILE A 74 8.40 -9.51 -5.56
N ILE A 75 8.51 -10.76 -5.09
CA ILE A 75 9.32 -11.80 -5.76
C ILE A 75 8.88 -12.10 -7.21
N GLU A 76 7.64 -11.81 -7.58
CA GLU A 76 7.13 -12.08 -8.93
C GLU A 76 7.44 -10.95 -9.93
N ILE A 77 8.01 -9.84 -9.47
CA ILE A 77 8.25 -8.62 -10.28
C ILE A 77 9.68 -8.10 -10.19
N ILE A 78 10.58 -8.84 -9.55
CA ILE A 78 12.01 -8.52 -9.42
C ILE A 78 12.87 -9.60 -10.07
#